data_AF-A0A6V8Q4N8-F1
#
_entry.id   AF-A0A6V8Q4N8-F1
#
_cell.length_a   1.000
_cell.length_b   1.000
_cell.length_c   1.000
_cell.angle_alpha   90.00
_cell.angle_beta   90.00
_cell.angle_gamma   90.00
#
_symmetry.space_group_name_H-M   'P 1'
#
loop_
_entity.id
_entity.type
_entity.pdbx_description
1 polymer ?
#
loop_
_entity_poly.entity_id
_entity_poly.type
_entity_poly.pdbx_seq_one_letter_code
_entity_poly.pdbx_strand_id
1 'polypeptide(L)'
;MRVFYGEAIANATVMIEETPFLITAIDLAVGGRRGWSGLLSYDDLISAANGEPEITLCFQTPTTFRQGKINYVLPDPNLVFGSLLRKWNAYAPKKIPQEIKNFIFERVGVSQYRLSSRPYDLGDHSLIGFQGKCKYTVLGDQNEMTRYLNILADFAFFAGLGQKTTMGMGQVRRVG
;
A
#
# COMPACT_ATOMS: atom_id res chain seq x y z
N MET A 1 -10.01 -25.14 3.55
CA MET A 1 -9.37 -25.86 2.43
C MET A 1 -8.32 -24.94 1.80
N ARG A 2 -7.04 -25.10 2.14
CA ARG A 2 -5.94 -24.34 1.52
C ARG A 2 -5.29 -25.24 0.48
N VAL A 3 -5.58 -25.03 -0.80
CA VAL A 3 -4.87 -25.71 -1.89
C VAL A 3 -3.65 -24.86 -2.22
N PHE A 4 -2.47 -25.31 -1.80
CA PHE A 4 -1.21 -24.71 -2.21
C PHE A 4 -0.83 -25.29 -3.58
N TYR A 5 -1.03 -24.53 -4.66
CA TYR A 5 -0.56 -24.85 -6.02
C TYR A 5 0.98 -24.69 -6.19
N GLY A 6 1.74 -24.53 -5.09
CA GLY A 6 3.12 -24.04 -5.12
C GLY A 6 4.10 -24.95 -5.86
N GLU A 7 3.94 -26.27 -5.78
CA GLU A 7 4.88 -27.20 -6.42
C GLU A 7 4.63 -27.39 -7.92
N ALA A 8 3.40 -27.11 -8.41
CA ALA A 8 3.03 -27.38 -9.81
C ALA A 8 3.47 -26.30 -10.82
N ILE A 9 3.95 -25.13 -10.33
CA ILE A 9 4.29 -23.97 -11.18
C ILE A 9 5.81 -23.71 -11.20
N ALA A 10 6.57 -24.29 -10.28
CA ALA A 10 8.03 -24.19 -10.31
C ALA A 10 8.59 -24.84 -11.58
N ASN A 11 9.46 -24.12 -12.29
CA ASN A 11 10.02 -24.47 -13.61
C ASN A 11 9.05 -24.36 -14.80
N ALA A 12 7.87 -23.77 -14.64
CA ALA A 12 7.03 -23.38 -15.78
C ALA A 12 7.60 -22.12 -16.46
N THR A 13 7.45 -22.03 -17.78
CA THR A 13 7.68 -20.78 -18.52
C THR A 13 6.37 -20.01 -18.61
N VAL A 14 6.41 -18.72 -18.27
CA VAL A 14 5.29 -17.78 -18.42
C VAL A 14 5.66 -16.67 -19.37
N MET A 15 4.67 -16.19 -20.12
CA MET A 15 4.85 -15.02 -20.99
C MET A 15 4.43 -13.77 -20.22
N ILE A 16 5.32 -12.78 -20.17
CA ILE A 16 4.97 -11.41 -19.76
C ILE A 16 5.14 -10.56 -21.01
N GLU A 17 4.01 -10.08 -21.53
CA GLU A 17 3.92 -9.54 -22.89
C GLU A 17 4.48 -10.54 -23.91
N GLU A 18 5.47 -10.15 -24.71
CA GLU A 18 6.10 -11.00 -25.72
C GLU A 18 7.39 -11.67 -25.23
N THR A 19 7.73 -11.50 -23.95
CA THR A 19 8.98 -12.02 -23.37
C THR A 19 8.72 -13.27 -22.50
N PRO A 20 9.40 -14.40 -22.77
CA PRO A 20 9.29 -15.60 -21.93
C PRO A 20 10.16 -15.48 -20.66
N PHE A 21 9.60 -15.89 -19.52
CA PHE A 21 10.30 -15.97 -18.24
C PHE A 21 10.14 -17.37 -17.63
N LEU A 22 11.25 -17.95 -17.18
CA LEU A 22 11.23 -19.20 -16.40
C LEU A 22 10.97 -18.88 -14.93
N ILE A 23 9.98 -19.53 -14.33
CA ILE A 23 9.72 -19.42 -12.90
C ILE A 23 10.74 -20.28 -12.14
N THR A 24 11.69 -19.61 -11.48
CA THR A 24 12.77 -20.28 -10.72
C THR A 24 12.42 -20.52 -9.26
N ALA A 25 11.52 -19.73 -8.68
CA ALA A 25 11.10 -19.85 -7.29
C ALA A 25 9.71 -19.22 -7.05
N ILE A 26 9.03 -19.69 -6.01
CA ILE A 26 7.78 -19.09 -5.51
C ILE A 26 7.96 -18.84 -4.01
N ASP A 27 8.04 -17.55 -3.64
CA ASP A 27 8.27 -17.13 -2.26
C ASP A 27 6.96 -16.75 -1.56
N LEU A 28 6.55 -17.57 -0.58
CA LEU A 28 5.43 -17.27 0.33
C LEU A 28 5.97 -17.06 1.75
N ALA A 29 6.02 -15.79 2.20
CA ALA A 29 6.43 -15.47 3.57
C ALA A 29 5.24 -15.66 4.53
N VAL A 30 4.97 -16.90 4.92
CA VAL A 30 3.88 -17.28 5.84
C VAL A 30 4.07 -16.64 7.21
N GLY A 31 3.04 -15.94 7.69
CA GLY A 31 3.07 -15.28 9.00
C GLY A 31 3.94 -14.02 9.04
N GLY A 32 4.35 -13.49 7.88
CA GLY A 32 5.23 -12.33 7.86
C GLY A 32 5.39 -11.70 6.49
N ARG A 33 6.51 -10.99 6.32
CA ARG A 33 6.93 -10.35 5.07
C ARG A 33 8.42 -10.64 4.84
N ARG A 34 8.79 -10.90 3.59
CA ARG A 34 10.19 -11.02 3.13
C ARG A 34 10.30 -10.37 1.75
N GLY A 35 11.08 -9.29 1.65
CA GLY A 35 11.12 -8.51 0.41
C GLY A 35 9.75 -7.92 0.06
N TRP A 36 9.17 -8.38 -1.05
CA TRP A 36 7.81 -8.07 -1.52
C TRP A 36 6.84 -9.26 -1.44
N SER A 37 7.25 -10.36 -0.81
CA SER A 37 6.39 -11.48 -0.49
C SER A 37 5.83 -11.36 0.92
N GLY A 38 4.57 -11.74 1.12
CA GLY A 38 3.93 -11.75 2.43
C GLY A 38 2.65 -12.57 2.43
N LEU A 39 2.37 -13.23 3.55
CA LEU A 39 1.10 -13.91 3.79
C LEU A 39 0.68 -13.69 5.25
N LEU A 40 -0.27 -12.78 5.43
CA LEU A 40 -0.85 -12.40 6.72
C LEU A 40 -2.37 -12.37 6.61
N SER A 41 -3.05 -12.71 7.70
CA SER A 41 -4.48 -12.49 7.85
C SER A 41 -4.78 -11.04 8.27
N TYR A 42 -6.04 -10.63 8.14
CA TYR A 42 -6.49 -9.36 8.69
C TYR A 42 -6.31 -9.27 10.21
N ASP A 43 -6.52 -10.38 10.93
CA ASP A 43 -6.33 -10.41 12.39
C ASP A 43 -4.85 -10.28 12.77
N ASP A 44 -3.92 -10.79 11.96
CA ASP A 44 -2.48 -10.57 12.17
C ASP A 44 -2.14 -9.07 12.03
N LEU A 45 -2.69 -8.40 11.01
CA LEU A 45 -2.49 -6.95 10.81
C LEU A 45 -3.08 -6.13 11.96
N ILE A 46 -4.26 -6.51 12.45
CA ILE A 46 -4.90 -5.84 13.60
C ILE A 46 -4.06 -6.04 14.86
N SER A 47 -3.62 -7.28 15.13
CA SER A 47 -2.92 -7.63 16.36
C SER A 47 -1.50 -7.05 16.42
N ALA A 48 -0.82 -6.92 15.28
CA ALA A 48 0.52 -6.36 15.21
C ALA A 48 0.55 -4.82 15.28
N ALA A 49 -0.57 -4.14 15.02
CA ALA A 49 -0.60 -2.69 14.94
C ALA A 49 -0.56 -2.04 16.34
N ASN A 50 0.51 -1.29 16.57
CA ASN A 50 0.66 -0.37 17.69
C ASN A 50 0.19 1.04 17.30
N GLY A 51 -0.11 1.89 18.28
CA GLY A 51 -0.52 3.27 18.07
C GLY A 51 0.64 4.23 17.76
N GLU A 52 1.60 3.84 16.91
CA GLU A 52 2.78 4.67 16.67
C GLU A 52 2.40 6.03 16.05
N PRO A 53 2.94 7.14 16.58
CA PRO A 53 2.58 8.49 16.13
C PRO A 53 3.29 8.86 14.82
N GLU A 54 4.33 8.13 14.44
CA GLU A 54 5.04 8.31 13.18
C GLU A 54 4.88 7.10 12.28
N ILE A 55 4.50 7.35 11.02
CA ILE A 55 4.33 6.32 10.00
C ILE A 55 5.12 6.74 8.77
N THR A 56 6.10 5.94 8.35
CA THR A 56 6.83 6.20 7.10
C THR A 56 6.40 5.19 6.02
N LEU A 57 5.97 5.69 4.87
CA LEU A 57 5.66 4.89 3.69
C LEU A 57 6.74 5.07 2.63
N CYS A 58 7.13 3.96 2.01
CA CYS A 58 8.03 3.90 0.87
C CYS A 58 7.24 3.47 -0.38
N PHE A 59 7.06 4.41 -1.30
CA PHE A 59 6.41 4.23 -2.60
C PHE A 59 7.45 3.74 -3.61
N GLN A 60 7.39 2.45 -3.93
CA GLN A 60 8.36 1.76 -4.77
C GLN A 60 8.12 1.98 -6.25
N THR A 61 6.86 2.16 -6.67
CA THR A 61 6.49 2.51 -8.05
C THR A 61 5.71 3.83 -8.08
N PRO A 62 5.66 4.52 -9.22
CA PRO A 62 4.92 5.77 -9.34
C PRO A 62 3.48 5.64 -8.84
N THR A 63 3.08 6.53 -7.95
CA THR A 63 1.76 6.55 -7.32
C THR A 63 1.05 7.85 -7.66
N THR A 64 -0.24 7.77 -8.01
CA THR A 64 -1.05 8.96 -8.31
C THR A 64 -2.49 8.73 -7.87
N PHE A 65 -3.19 9.81 -7.53
CA PHE A 65 -4.59 9.76 -7.14
C PHE A 65 -5.45 10.55 -8.12
N ARG A 66 -6.68 10.09 -8.39
CA ARG A 66 -7.64 10.87 -9.17
C ARG A 66 -8.34 11.88 -8.29
N GLN A 67 -8.35 13.15 -8.69
CA GLN A 67 -9.23 14.16 -8.13
C GLN A 67 -10.00 14.81 -9.29
N GLY A 68 -11.28 14.45 -9.44
CA GLY A 68 -12.10 14.89 -10.57
C GLY A 68 -11.47 14.50 -11.92
N LYS A 69 -11.03 15.50 -12.69
CA LYS A 69 -10.40 15.31 -14.00
C LYS A 69 -8.86 15.31 -13.97
N ILE A 70 -8.24 15.66 -12.84
CA ILE A 70 -6.79 15.76 -12.72
C ILE A 70 -6.20 14.61 -11.90
N ASN A 71 -4.91 14.36 -12.14
CA ASN A 71 -4.11 13.43 -11.37
C ASN A 71 -3.34 14.22 -10.29
N TYR A 72 -3.49 13.80 -9.05
CA TYR A 72 -2.85 14.38 -7.88
C TYR A 72 -1.59 13.59 -7.55
N VAL A 73 -0.44 14.26 -7.68
CA VAL A 73 0.90 13.65 -7.66
C VAL A 73 1.67 13.97 -6.37
N LEU A 74 0.97 14.08 -5.25
CA LEU A 74 1.58 14.22 -3.92
C LEU A 74 0.94 13.23 -2.92
N PRO A 75 1.70 12.77 -1.92
CA PRO A 75 1.22 11.84 -0.91
C PRO A 75 0.39 12.55 0.18
N ASP A 76 -0.76 13.10 -0.19
CA ASP A 76 -1.68 13.70 0.77
C ASP A 76 -2.22 12.65 1.75
N PRO A 77 -2.17 12.88 3.08
CA PRO A 77 -2.64 11.92 4.08
C PRO A 77 -4.09 11.47 3.85
N ASN A 78 -5.00 12.38 3.49
CA ASN A 78 -6.41 12.06 3.25
C ASN A 78 -6.58 11.14 2.05
N LEU A 79 -5.77 11.32 1.00
CA LEU A 79 -5.81 10.47 -0.19
C LEU A 79 -5.18 9.10 0.08
N VAL A 80 -4.03 9.09 0.75
CA VAL A 80 -3.27 7.88 1.08
C VAL A 80 -4.08 6.98 2.02
N PHE A 81 -4.40 7.47 3.22
CA PHE A 81 -5.12 6.68 4.22
C PHE A 81 -6.59 6.51 3.83
N GLY A 82 -7.21 7.48 3.18
CA GLY A 82 -8.57 7.33 2.65
C GLY A 82 -8.68 6.26 1.56
N SER A 83 -7.67 6.11 0.70
CA SER A 83 -7.62 5.02 -0.29
C SER A 83 -7.50 3.65 0.39
N LEU A 84 -6.65 3.54 1.40
CA LEU A 84 -6.47 2.29 2.16
C LEU A 84 -7.73 1.94 2.95
N LEU A 85 -8.35 2.93 3.60
CA LEU A 85 -9.59 2.76 4.34
C LEU A 85 -10.71 2.19 3.46
N ARG A 86 -10.88 2.72 2.23
CA ARG A 86 -11.87 2.20 1.28
C ARG A 86 -11.60 0.72 0.95
N LYS A 87 -10.35 0.37 0.64
CA LYS A 87 -9.98 -1.03 0.32
C LYS A 87 -10.14 -1.94 1.54
N TRP A 88 -9.68 -1.50 2.71
CA TRP A 88 -9.84 -2.24 3.97
C TRP A 88 -11.32 -2.50 4.24
N ASN A 89 -12.16 -1.46 4.21
CA ASN A 89 -13.58 -1.61 4.47
C ASN A 89 -14.35 -2.35 3.38
N ALA A 90 -13.79 -2.50 2.17
CA ALA A 90 -14.38 -3.38 1.16
C ALA A 90 -14.15 -4.87 1.50
N TYR A 91 -12.95 -5.23 1.96
CA TYR A 91 -12.51 -6.64 1.99
C TYR A 91 -12.27 -7.22 3.39
N ALA A 92 -11.93 -6.41 4.40
CA ALA A 92 -11.67 -6.86 5.75
C ALA A 92 -12.98 -7.22 6.49
N PRO A 93 -12.99 -8.25 7.36
CA PRO A 93 -14.17 -8.61 8.14
C PRO A 93 -14.52 -7.55 9.20
N LYS A 94 -13.50 -7.00 9.88
CA LYS A 94 -13.64 -5.93 10.89
C LYS A 94 -13.43 -4.57 10.22
N LYS A 95 -14.49 -3.76 10.14
CA LYS A 95 -14.45 -2.44 9.48
C LYS A 95 -13.83 -1.40 10.39
N ILE A 96 -13.07 -0.47 9.80
CA ILE A 96 -12.56 0.72 10.49
C ILE A 96 -13.62 1.83 10.36
N PRO A 97 -13.94 2.54 11.46
CA PRO A 97 -14.94 3.61 11.45
C PRO A 97 -14.60 4.74 10.47
N GLN A 98 -15.61 5.41 9.90
CA GLN A 98 -15.40 6.48 8.91
C GLN A 98 -14.87 7.77 9.54
N GLU A 99 -15.06 7.94 10.85
CA GLU A 99 -14.63 9.04 11.69
C GLU A 99 -13.11 9.25 11.63
N ILE A 100 -12.35 8.21 11.30
CA ILE A 100 -10.90 8.32 11.06
C ILE A 100 -10.57 9.34 9.96
N LYS A 101 -11.48 9.62 9.02
CA LYS A 101 -11.26 10.65 7.99
C LYS A 101 -11.12 12.04 8.59
N ASN A 102 -11.96 12.40 9.55
CA ASN A 102 -11.86 13.68 10.25
C ASN A 102 -10.57 13.72 11.09
N PHE A 103 -10.25 12.61 11.74
CA PHE A 103 -8.98 12.48 12.47
C PHE A 103 -7.76 12.68 11.56
N ILE A 104 -7.74 12.08 10.36
CA ILE A 104 -6.67 12.26 9.38
C ILE A 104 -6.55 13.73 8.98
N PHE A 105 -7.68 14.35 8.62
CA PHE A 105 -7.73 15.73 8.16
C PHE A 105 -7.22 16.71 9.23
N GLU A 106 -7.61 16.51 10.49
CA GLU A 106 -7.30 17.44 11.58
C GLU A 106 -5.92 17.20 12.21
N ARG A 107 -5.43 15.95 12.21
CA ARG A 107 -4.31 15.55 13.07
C ARG A 107 -3.14 14.87 12.38
N VAL A 108 -3.22 14.56 11.09
CA VAL A 108 -2.15 13.85 10.38
C VAL A 108 -1.48 14.77 9.37
N GLY A 109 -0.22 15.08 9.61
CA GLY A 109 0.60 15.92 8.72
C GLY A 109 1.73 15.13 8.06
N VAL A 110 2.22 15.62 6.92
CA VAL A 110 3.50 15.17 6.35
C VAL A 110 4.63 15.90 7.08
N SER A 111 5.50 15.15 7.77
CA SER A 111 6.61 15.70 8.55
C SER A 111 7.96 15.62 7.84
N GLN A 112 8.13 14.65 6.94
CA GLN A 112 9.36 14.51 6.15
C GLN A 112 9.04 13.80 4.83
N TYR A 113 9.66 14.21 3.73
CA TYR A 113 9.57 13.47 2.49
C TYR A 113 10.84 13.56 1.66
N ARG A 114 11.07 12.53 0.84
CA ARG A 114 12.07 12.51 -0.23
C ARG A 114 11.42 11.84 -1.43
N LEU A 115 10.94 12.66 -2.36
CA LEU A 115 10.08 12.23 -3.46
C LEU A 115 10.62 12.75 -4.79
N SER A 116 10.29 12.04 -5.85
CA SER A 116 10.45 12.50 -7.23
C SER A 116 9.18 12.18 -8.01
N SER A 117 8.76 13.08 -8.90
CA SER A 117 7.77 12.77 -9.92
C SER A 117 8.42 11.87 -10.97
N ARG A 118 7.75 10.78 -11.33
CA ARG A 118 8.22 9.80 -12.29
C ARG A 118 7.09 9.46 -13.26
N PRO A 119 7.37 9.43 -14.58
CA PRO A 119 6.43 8.87 -15.52
C PRO A 119 6.32 7.36 -15.30
N TYR A 120 5.12 6.83 -15.50
CA TYR A 120 4.84 5.42 -15.62
C TYR A 120 4.26 5.17 -17.00
N ASP A 121 4.90 4.28 -17.75
CA ASP A 121 4.47 3.93 -19.09
C ASP A 121 3.34 2.92 -19.03
N LEU A 122 2.22 3.22 -19.71
CA LEU A 122 1.09 2.30 -19.88
C LEU A 122 1.01 1.77 -21.32
N GLY A 123 2.05 2.01 -22.13
CA GLY A 123 2.15 1.63 -23.54
C GLY A 123 1.66 2.73 -24.47
N ASP A 124 0.37 3.06 -24.42
CA ASP A 124 -0.25 4.05 -25.30
C ASP A 124 -0.13 5.50 -24.78
N HIS A 125 -0.02 5.66 -23.46
CA HIS A 125 0.20 6.94 -22.79
C HIS A 125 1.01 6.74 -21.51
N SER A 126 1.44 7.86 -20.91
CA SER A 126 2.10 7.85 -19.61
C SER A 126 1.27 8.55 -18.54
N LEU A 127 1.39 8.09 -17.30
CA LEU A 127 0.89 8.79 -16.13
C LEU A 127 2.04 9.27 -15.27
N ILE A 128 1.99 10.52 -14.81
CA ILE A 128 2.91 11.00 -13.80
C ILE A 128 2.41 10.59 -12.42
N GLY A 129 3.31 10.01 -11.62
CA GLY A 129 3.10 9.73 -10.21
C GLY A 129 4.29 10.17 -9.37
N PHE A 130 4.11 10.21 -8.05
CA PHE A 130 5.21 10.39 -7.11
C PHE A 130 5.79 9.04 -6.71
N GLN A 131 7.09 9.01 -6.45
CA GLN A 131 7.83 7.83 -5.98
C GLN A 131 8.88 8.27 -4.95
N GLY A 132 9.13 7.46 -3.93
CA GLY A 132 10.09 7.77 -2.86
C GLY A 132 9.53 7.50 -1.46
N LYS A 133 9.96 8.26 -0.46
CA LYS A 133 9.56 8.08 0.95
C LYS A 133 8.80 9.29 1.47
N CYS A 134 7.78 9.05 2.29
CA CYS A 134 7.03 10.08 2.99
C CYS A 134 6.73 9.61 4.42
N LYS A 135 7.07 10.44 5.41
CA LYS A 135 6.74 10.27 6.81
C LYS A 135 5.53 11.13 7.16
N TYR A 136 4.58 10.52 7.84
CA TYR A 136 3.41 11.14 8.42
C TYR A 136 3.54 11.16 9.94
N THR A 137 3.16 12.26 10.56
CA THR A 137 3.13 12.41 12.01
C THR A 137 1.69 12.70 12.45
N VAL A 138 1.25 11.99 13.48
CA VAL A 138 -0.03 12.18 14.16
C VAL A 138 0.18 13.14 15.32
N LEU A 139 -0.62 14.20 15.38
CA LEU A 139 -0.57 15.22 16.42
C LEU A 139 -1.50 14.89 17.59
N GLY A 140 -1.04 15.17 18.82
CA GLY A 140 -1.76 14.93 20.06
C GLY A 140 -1.62 13.51 20.61
N ASP A 141 -2.47 13.16 21.57
CA ASP A 141 -2.38 11.88 22.27
C ASP A 141 -2.71 10.69 21.36
N GLN A 142 -1.90 9.65 21.47
CA GLN A 142 -2.10 8.39 20.77
C GLN A 142 -3.39 7.73 21.25
N ASN A 143 -4.23 7.34 20.30
CA ASN A 143 -5.50 6.70 20.58
C ASN A 143 -5.80 5.63 19.54
N GLU A 144 -7.01 5.07 19.59
CA GLU A 144 -7.44 4.02 18.67
C GLU A 144 -7.38 4.45 17.19
N MET A 145 -7.58 5.74 16.87
CA MET A 145 -7.44 6.25 15.50
C MET A 145 -5.99 6.18 15.02
N THR A 146 -5.02 6.43 15.92
CA THR A 146 -3.59 6.27 15.60
C THR A 146 -3.28 4.81 15.27
N ARG A 147 -3.82 3.88 16.06
CA ARG A 147 -3.70 2.44 15.78
C ARG A 147 -4.35 2.05 14.45
N TYR A 148 -5.52 2.60 14.10
CA TYR A 148 -6.12 2.34 12.79
C TYR A 148 -5.25 2.83 11.63
N LEU A 149 -4.57 3.97 11.75
CA LEU A 149 -3.62 4.42 10.72
C LEU A 149 -2.46 3.45 10.55
N ASN A 150 -1.97 2.88 11.65
CA ASN A 150 -0.91 1.88 11.64
C ASN A 150 -1.39 0.59 10.91
N ILE A 151 -2.60 0.12 11.20
CA ILE A 151 -3.22 -1.02 10.48
C ILE A 151 -3.28 -0.73 8.97
N LEU A 152 -3.75 0.45 8.59
CA LEU A 152 -3.86 0.85 7.18
C LEU A 152 -2.48 0.93 6.51
N ALA A 153 -1.48 1.49 7.19
CA ALA A 153 -0.11 1.59 6.71
C ALA A 153 0.51 0.21 6.45
N ASP A 154 0.26 -0.74 7.35
CA ASP A 154 0.70 -2.11 7.20
C ASP A 154 -0.05 -2.86 6.10
N PHE A 155 -1.35 -2.62 5.97
CA PHE A 155 -2.16 -3.15 4.89
C PHE A 155 -1.73 -2.65 3.50
N ALA A 156 -1.10 -1.47 3.42
CA ALA A 156 -0.65 -0.88 2.16
C ALA A 156 0.28 -1.80 1.35
N PHE A 157 1.08 -2.64 2.03
CA PHE A 157 1.93 -3.66 1.41
C PHE A 157 1.16 -4.60 0.47
N PHE A 158 -0.06 -4.98 0.85
CA PHE A 158 -0.90 -5.91 0.11
C PHE A 158 -1.85 -5.19 -0.85
N ALA A 159 -2.36 -4.03 -0.43
CA ALA A 159 -3.44 -3.34 -1.14
C ALA A 159 -2.95 -2.47 -2.30
N GLY A 160 -1.73 -1.96 -2.21
CA GLY A 160 -1.24 -0.85 -3.05
C GLY A 160 -2.05 0.45 -2.86
N LEU A 161 -1.61 1.52 -3.50
CA LEU A 161 -2.20 2.86 -3.35
C LEU A 161 -2.53 3.53 -4.68
N GLY A 162 -3.60 4.32 -4.69
CA GLY A 162 -3.93 5.18 -5.82
C GLY A 162 -4.48 4.44 -7.03
N GLN A 163 -4.17 4.94 -8.22
CA GLN A 163 -4.67 4.44 -9.49
C GLN A 163 -3.80 3.32 -10.07
N LYS A 164 -4.41 2.51 -10.95
CA LYS A 164 -3.72 1.54 -11.83
C LYS A 164 -2.84 0.53 -11.07
N THR A 165 -3.24 0.13 -9.88
CA THR A 165 -2.49 -0.84 -9.07
C THR A 165 -2.41 -2.23 -9.69
N THR A 166 -3.40 -2.61 -10.49
CA THR A 166 -3.38 -3.87 -11.28
C THR A 166 -2.40 -3.81 -12.46
N MET A 167 -1.85 -2.64 -12.76
CA MET A 167 -0.89 -2.39 -13.83
C MET A 167 0.46 -1.93 -13.25
N GLY A 168 0.81 -2.32 -12.01
CA GLY A 168 2.13 -2.07 -11.43
C GLY A 168 2.36 -0.71 -10.77
N MET A 169 1.46 0.27 -10.91
CA MET A 169 1.52 1.53 -10.17
C MET A 169 1.17 1.35 -8.68
N GLY A 170 1.58 2.29 -7.83
CA GLY A 170 1.08 2.33 -6.45
C GLY A 170 1.64 1.27 -5.51
N GLN A 171 2.76 0.62 -5.85
CA GLN A 171 3.41 -0.32 -4.95
C GLN A 171 4.03 0.44 -3.78
N VAL A 172 3.66 0.08 -2.56
CA VAL A 172 4.02 0.81 -1.35
C VAL A 172 4.19 -0.14 -0.18
N ARG A 173 5.03 0.22 0.78
CA ARG A 173 5.10 -0.46 2.08
C ARG A 173 5.44 0.52 3.18
N ARG A 174 5.02 0.20 4.41
CA ARG A 174 5.53 0.84 5.62
C ARG A 174 7.01 0.47 5.82
N VAL A 175 7.80 1.44 6.28
CA VAL A 175 9.21 1.28 6.65
C VAL A 175 9.46 2.03 7.97
N GLY A 176 10.48 1.60 8.71
CA GLY A 176 10.73 2.07 10.07
C GLY A 176 10.37 0.99 11.06
#